data_AF-U4KKH7-F1
#
_entry.id   AF-U4KKH7-F1
#
_cell.length_a   1.000
_cell.length_b   1.000
_cell.length_c   1.000
_cell.angle_alpha   90.00
_cell.angle_beta   90.00
_cell.angle_gamma   90.00
#
_symmetry.space_group_name_H-M   'P 1'
#
loop_
_entity.id
_entity.type
_entity.pdbx_description
1 polymer ?
#
loop_
_entity_poly.entity_id
_entity_poly.type
_entity_poly.pdbx_seq_one_letter_code
_entity_poly.pdbx_strand_id
1 'polypeptide(L)'
;MKENKNIFKKTISMILNIFFYVMILILLIFSIVNLTTKSVDQIPSLFNKGFVTVLSDSMNGKHTTYKVDSFKKDALVFVRMIDEKEALKIGDVVVFYGQLDLDNPSVKAFIIHRIVHIENDYIYTQGDKVNELRPYDKDSLNNQNYEINKRSDVKAIATSKIENIGGTINYLRTPSGFGLCILLPILILLIIQFAILVIRIINKNKIELKNKYETEKELMKQEILKELEKNKQGDQ
;
A
#
# COMPACT_ATOMS: atom_id res chain seq x y z
N MET A 1 0.96 26.04 33.02
CA MET A 1 0.73 24.63 32.62
C MET A 1 -0.50 24.41 31.72
N LYS A 2 -1.58 25.20 31.82
CA LYS A 2 -2.79 25.06 30.95
C LYS A 2 -2.58 25.50 29.49
N GLU A 3 -1.79 26.54 29.22
CA GLU A 3 -1.56 27.03 27.83
C GLU A 3 -0.82 26.01 26.95
N ASN A 4 0.29 25.43 27.43
CA ASN A 4 1.01 24.40 26.69
C ASN A 4 0.12 23.19 26.34
N LYS A 5 -0.86 22.86 27.18
CA LYS A 5 -1.80 21.75 26.95
C LYS A 5 -2.79 22.05 25.81
N ASN A 6 -3.17 23.32 25.62
CA ASN A 6 -4.06 23.74 24.55
C ASN A 6 -3.34 23.86 23.20
N ILE A 7 -2.11 24.38 23.20
CA ILE A 7 -1.26 24.44 22.00
C ILE A 7 -0.95 23.01 21.53
N PHE A 8 -0.52 22.13 22.44
CA PHE A 8 -0.23 20.73 22.13
C PHE A 8 -1.43 19.99 21.52
N LYS A 9 -2.63 20.15 22.10
CA LYS A 9 -3.87 19.57 21.55
C LYS A 9 -4.21 20.10 20.16
N LYS A 10 -4.00 21.40 19.91
CA LYS A 10 -4.28 22.03 18.60
C LYS A 10 -3.30 21.53 17.52
N THR A 11 -2.02 21.42 17.85
CA THR A 11 -0.99 20.88 16.96
C THR A 11 -1.25 19.40 16.63
N ILE A 12 -1.56 18.57 17.63
CA ILE A 12 -1.91 17.16 17.42
C ILE A 12 -3.16 16.99 16.56
N SER A 13 -4.20 17.81 16.79
CA SER A 13 -5.42 17.75 15.98
C SER A 13 -5.14 18.14 14.52
N MET A 14 -4.26 19.10 14.27
CA MET A 14 -3.85 19.49 12.92
C MET A 14 -3.05 18.38 12.22
N ILE A 15 -2.08 17.78 12.92
CA ILE A 15 -1.28 16.65 12.40
C ILE A 15 -2.19 15.46 12.07
N LEU A 16 -3.10 15.09 12.97
CA LEU A 16 -4.04 13.99 12.77
C LEU A 16 -4.95 14.23 11.55
N ASN A 17 -5.38 15.47 11.34
CA ASN A 17 -6.21 15.86 10.20
C ASN A 17 -5.44 15.78 8.88
N ILE A 18 -4.21 16.29 8.83
CA ILE A 18 -3.34 16.17 7.65
C ILE A 18 -3.09 14.70 7.32
N PHE A 19 -2.72 13.90 8.33
CA PHE A 19 -2.50 12.47 8.20
C PHE A 19 -3.74 11.74 7.67
N PHE A 20 -4.93 12.09 8.15
CA PHE A 20 -6.19 11.50 7.67
C PHE A 20 -6.43 11.73 6.18
N TYR A 21 -6.26 12.97 5.69
CA TYR A 21 -6.42 13.25 4.26
C TYR A 21 -5.35 12.58 3.40
N VAL A 22 -4.11 12.53 3.88
CA VAL A 22 -3.02 11.78 3.22
C VAL A 22 -3.37 10.29 3.13
N MET A 23 -3.90 9.71 4.21
CA MET A 23 -4.34 8.31 4.24
C MET A 23 -5.46 8.05 3.24
N ILE A 24 -6.46 8.94 3.13
CA ILE A 24 -7.52 8.84 2.10
C ILE A 24 -6.92 8.85 0.69
N LEU A 25 -5.97 9.75 0.40
CA LEU A 25 -5.31 9.81 -0.90
C LEU A 25 -4.58 8.50 -1.23
N ILE A 26 -3.88 7.91 -0.26
CA ILE A 26 -3.22 6.61 -0.41
C ILE A 26 -4.23 5.49 -0.69
N LEU A 27 -5.35 5.47 0.04
CA LEU A 27 -6.43 4.49 -0.18
C LEU A 27 -7.07 4.63 -1.57
N LEU A 28 -7.22 5.86 -2.06
CA LEU A 28 -7.71 6.12 -3.41
C LEU A 28 -6.75 5.55 -4.46
N ILE A 29 -5.45 5.85 -4.34
CA ILE A 29 -4.41 5.32 -5.24
C ILE A 29 -4.42 3.79 -5.21
N PHE A 30 -4.49 3.19 -4.02
CA PHE A 30 -4.55 1.74 -3.85
C PHE A 30 -5.81 1.14 -4.49
N SER A 31 -6.97 1.78 -4.33
CA SER A 31 -8.22 1.37 -4.98
C SER A 31 -8.09 1.39 -6.50
N ILE A 32 -7.52 2.45 -7.08
CA ILE A 32 -7.26 2.56 -8.52
C ILE A 32 -6.33 1.44 -9.00
N VAL A 33 -5.25 1.16 -8.27
CA VAL A 33 -4.33 0.05 -8.62
C VAL A 33 -5.05 -1.30 -8.61
N ASN A 34 -5.88 -1.59 -7.61
CA ASN A 34 -6.63 -2.85 -7.57
C ASN A 34 -7.70 -2.96 -8.67
N LEU A 35 -8.27 -1.84 -9.14
CA LEU A 35 -9.16 -1.85 -10.31
C LEU A 35 -8.44 -2.21 -11.61
N THR A 36 -7.11 -1.97 -11.68
CA THR A 36 -6.31 -2.29 -12.89
C THR A 36 -5.86 -3.74 -12.95
N THR A 37 -5.86 -4.49 -11.84
CA THR A 37 -5.52 -5.91 -11.82
C THR A 37 -6.74 -6.74 -12.21
N LYS A 38 -6.81 -7.18 -13.47
CA LYS A 38 -7.99 -7.83 -14.05
C LYS A 38 -7.99 -9.35 -13.92
N SER A 39 -6.89 -9.98 -13.50
CA SER A 39 -6.73 -11.44 -13.50
C SER A 39 -5.80 -11.93 -12.39
N VAL A 40 -5.99 -13.19 -11.96
CA VAL A 40 -5.26 -13.85 -10.86
C VAL A 40 -3.76 -14.02 -11.18
N ASP A 41 -3.39 -14.01 -12.46
CA ASP A 41 -2.03 -14.15 -12.97
C ASP A 41 -1.29 -12.81 -13.17
N GLN A 42 -1.87 -11.69 -12.70
CA GLN A 42 -1.25 -10.37 -12.76
C GLN A 42 -0.72 -9.93 -11.40
N ILE A 43 0.55 -9.54 -11.37
CA ILE A 43 1.16 -8.96 -10.16
C ILE A 43 0.64 -7.52 -10.02
N PRO A 44 0.08 -7.13 -8.86
CA PRO A 44 -0.30 -5.74 -8.61
C PRO A 44 0.92 -4.82 -8.81
N SER A 45 0.79 -3.87 -9.72
CA SER A 45 1.87 -2.97 -10.09
C SER A 45 1.39 -1.54 -10.28
N LEU A 46 2.26 -0.59 -9.97
CA LEU A 46 2.06 0.84 -10.19
C LEU A 46 3.33 1.37 -10.87
N PHE A 47 3.18 2.06 -12.00
CA PHE A 47 4.31 2.53 -12.82
C PHE A 47 5.33 1.43 -13.18
N ASN A 48 4.83 0.26 -13.61
CA ASN A 48 5.66 -0.89 -14.01
C ASN A 48 6.50 -1.52 -12.88
N LYS A 49 6.23 -1.14 -11.61
CA LYS A 49 6.88 -1.69 -10.42
C LYS A 49 5.85 -2.38 -9.54
N GLY A 50 6.19 -3.57 -9.06
CA GLY A 50 5.36 -4.36 -8.15
C GLY A 50 6.21 -4.99 -7.06
N PHE A 51 5.57 -5.85 -6.27
CA PHE A 51 6.25 -6.64 -5.27
C PHE A 51 5.60 -8.01 -5.12
N VAL A 52 6.41 -9.00 -4.77
CA VAL A 52 5.97 -10.35 -4.43
C VAL A 52 6.52 -10.75 -3.07
N THR A 53 5.74 -11.54 -2.35
CA THR A 53 6.09 -12.09 -1.03
C THR A 53 6.49 -13.55 -1.20
N VAL A 54 7.63 -13.93 -0.65
CA VAL A 54 8.22 -15.26 -0.83
C VAL A 54 7.58 -16.25 0.13
N LEU A 55 6.95 -17.29 -0.40
CA LEU A 55 6.16 -18.24 0.39
C LEU A 55 6.95 -19.51 0.80
N SER A 56 8.04 -19.81 0.09
CA SER A 56 8.84 -21.01 0.28
C SER A 56 10.34 -20.69 0.40
N ASP A 57 11.12 -21.67 0.85
CA ASP A 57 12.59 -21.56 0.95
C ASP A 57 13.33 -21.96 -0.34
N SER A 58 12.66 -22.00 -1.51
CA SER A 58 13.31 -22.45 -2.75
C SER A 58 14.47 -21.53 -3.18
N MET A 59 14.39 -20.25 -2.84
CA MET A 59 15.42 -19.24 -3.14
C MET A 59 16.47 -19.06 -2.05
N ASN A 60 16.43 -19.88 -0.99
CA ASN A 60 17.35 -19.82 0.15
C ASN A 60 18.67 -20.58 -0.16
N GLY A 61 19.43 -20.05 -1.11
CA GLY A 61 20.83 -20.45 -1.38
C GLY A 61 21.85 -19.41 -0.87
N LYS A 62 23.06 -19.47 -1.40
CA LYS A 62 24.23 -18.63 -1.07
C LYS A 62 24.72 -17.83 -2.28
N HIS A 63 23.93 -17.73 -3.35
CA HIS A 63 24.29 -16.88 -4.48
C HIS A 63 24.26 -15.41 -4.05
N THR A 64 25.43 -14.76 -4.10
CA THR A 64 25.64 -13.36 -3.68
C THR A 64 26.28 -12.50 -4.79
N THR A 65 26.46 -13.09 -5.97
CA THR A 65 27.21 -12.49 -7.08
C THR A 65 26.31 -11.87 -8.14
N TYR A 66 25.00 -12.08 -8.04
CA TYR A 66 24.02 -11.59 -9.00
C TYR A 66 23.40 -10.28 -8.53
N LYS A 67 22.64 -9.63 -9.41
CA LYS A 67 21.92 -8.39 -9.10
C LYS A 67 20.98 -8.52 -7.90
N VAL A 68 20.38 -9.70 -7.72
CA VAL A 68 19.55 -10.04 -6.56
C VAL A 68 20.09 -11.34 -5.96
N ASP A 69 20.62 -11.23 -4.74
CA ASP A 69 21.11 -12.36 -3.97
C ASP A 69 19.98 -13.33 -3.59
N SER A 70 20.36 -14.56 -3.26
CA SER A 70 19.47 -15.55 -2.64
C SER A 70 18.75 -14.97 -1.42
N PHE A 71 17.49 -15.38 -1.20
CA PHE A 71 16.64 -14.85 -0.15
C PHE A 71 15.79 -15.92 0.50
N LYS A 72 15.39 -15.67 1.74
CA LYS A 72 14.67 -16.66 2.55
C LYS A 72 13.17 -16.56 2.32
N LYS A 73 12.45 -17.57 2.80
CA LYS A 73 11.01 -17.44 3.02
C LYS A 73 10.70 -16.16 3.80
N ASP A 74 9.55 -15.56 3.52
CA ASP A 74 9.08 -14.31 4.10
C ASP A 74 9.91 -13.07 3.71
N ALA A 75 10.76 -13.17 2.68
CA ALA A 75 11.29 -12.00 2.01
C ALA A 75 10.21 -11.28 1.17
N LEU A 76 10.35 -9.97 1.06
CA LEU A 76 9.62 -9.13 0.12
C LEU A 76 10.55 -8.80 -1.04
N VAL A 77 10.18 -9.20 -2.26
CA VAL A 77 10.98 -8.97 -3.46
C VAL A 77 10.29 -7.91 -4.31
N PHE A 78 11.01 -6.84 -4.61
CA PHE A 78 10.55 -5.82 -5.54
C PHE A 78 10.80 -6.28 -6.96
N VAL A 79 9.77 -6.19 -7.79
CA VAL A 79 9.82 -6.67 -9.15
C VAL A 79 9.47 -5.54 -10.12
N ARG A 80 10.00 -5.64 -11.33
CA ARG A 80 9.63 -4.77 -12.44
C ARG A 80 8.95 -5.63 -13.48
N MET A 81 7.77 -5.22 -13.95
CA MET A 81 7.10 -5.96 -15.01
C MET A 81 7.91 -5.79 -16.30
N ILE A 82 7.98 -6.87 -17.06
CA ILE A 82 8.78 -6.90 -18.29
C ILE A 82 7.83 -7.04 -19.48
N ASP A 83 8.24 -6.44 -20.59
CA ASP A 83 7.60 -6.69 -21.89
C ASP A 83 8.30 -7.87 -22.56
N GLU A 84 7.59 -8.60 -23.43
CA GLU A 84 8.09 -9.81 -24.12
C GLU A 84 9.42 -9.59 -24.87
N LYS A 85 9.72 -8.35 -25.25
CA LYS A 85 10.92 -7.95 -26.01
C LYS A 85 12.17 -7.77 -25.14
N GLU A 86 12.04 -7.77 -23.82
CA GLU A 86 13.16 -7.44 -22.94
C GLU A 86 14.19 -8.57 -22.86
N ALA A 87 15.48 -8.20 -22.83
CA ALA A 87 16.63 -9.10 -22.75
C ALA A 87 16.77 -9.75 -21.36
N LEU A 88 16.28 -10.99 -21.21
CA LEU A 88 16.54 -11.83 -20.05
C LEU A 88 17.95 -12.42 -20.10
N LYS A 89 18.62 -12.54 -18.95
CA LYS A 89 19.98 -13.07 -18.84
C LYS A 89 20.05 -14.19 -17.80
N ILE A 90 21.03 -15.07 -17.97
CA ILE A 90 21.39 -16.07 -16.96
C ILE A 90 21.76 -15.34 -15.66
N GLY A 91 21.21 -15.81 -14.55
CA GLY A 91 21.37 -15.21 -13.23
C GLY A 91 20.27 -14.24 -12.81
N ASP A 92 19.41 -13.79 -13.74
CA ASP A 92 18.23 -12.99 -13.41
C ASP A 92 17.24 -13.83 -12.60
N VAL A 93 16.63 -13.22 -11.57
CA VAL A 93 15.52 -13.83 -10.83
C VAL A 93 14.22 -13.35 -11.44
N VAL A 94 13.38 -14.27 -11.86
CA VAL A 94 12.15 -13.98 -12.61
C VAL A 94 10.93 -14.54 -11.92
N VAL A 95 9.79 -13.90 -12.14
CA VAL A 95 8.49 -14.33 -11.66
C VAL A 95 7.62 -14.76 -12.84
N PHE A 96 7.08 -15.96 -12.77
CA PHE A 96 6.15 -16.53 -13.75
C PHE A 96 4.98 -17.20 -13.03
N TYR A 97 3.89 -17.42 -13.74
CA TYR A 97 2.70 -18.07 -13.19
C TYR A 97 2.69 -19.54 -13.60
N GLY A 98 2.90 -20.44 -12.64
CA GLY A 98 3.12 -21.87 -12.90
C GLY A 98 2.36 -22.77 -11.95
N GLN A 99 2.44 -24.07 -12.21
CA GLN A 99 1.86 -25.12 -11.38
C GLN A 99 2.75 -25.33 -10.13
N LEU A 100 2.14 -25.23 -8.94
CA LEU A 100 2.84 -25.42 -7.65
C LEU A 100 2.99 -26.90 -7.27
N ASP A 101 2.05 -27.73 -7.70
CA ASP A 101 1.94 -29.13 -7.31
C ASP A 101 1.83 -30.00 -8.56
N LEU A 102 2.76 -30.93 -8.74
CA LEU A 102 2.80 -31.85 -9.89
C LEU A 102 1.57 -32.77 -9.92
N ASP A 103 1.01 -33.11 -8.76
CA ASP A 103 -0.13 -34.03 -8.63
C ASP A 103 -1.49 -33.31 -8.75
N ASN A 104 -1.51 -31.98 -8.61
CA ASN A 104 -2.71 -31.17 -8.78
C ASN A 104 -2.48 -29.97 -9.71
N PRO A 105 -2.73 -30.12 -11.03
CA PRO A 105 -2.55 -29.06 -12.02
C PRO A 105 -3.47 -27.85 -11.86
N SER A 106 -4.45 -27.94 -10.96
CA SER A 106 -5.35 -26.82 -10.64
C SER A 106 -4.72 -25.82 -9.67
N VAL A 107 -3.65 -26.19 -8.95
CA VAL A 107 -2.96 -25.31 -8.00
C VAL A 107 -1.87 -24.54 -8.74
N LYS A 108 -2.23 -23.35 -9.22
CA LYS A 108 -1.29 -22.42 -9.86
C LYS A 108 -1.00 -21.23 -8.96
N ALA A 109 0.25 -20.77 -8.97
CA ALA A 109 0.65 -19.53 -8.31
C ALA A 109 1.86 -18.91 -8.98
N PHE A 110 2.23 -17.73 -8.50
CA PHE A 110 3.50 -17.12 -8.86
C PHE A 110 4.67 -17.91 -8.27
N ILE A 111 5.57 -18.34 -9.16
CA ILE A 111 6.84 -18.96 -8.84
C ILE A 111 7.93 -17.93 -9.12
N ILE A 112 8.91 -17.84 -8.21
CA ILE A 112 10.05 -16.93 -8.34
C ILE A 112 11.34 -17.73 -8.28
N HIS A 113 12.04 -17.86 -9.40
CA HIS A 113 13.26 -18.66 -9.52
C HIS A 113 14.32 -17.95 -10.38
N ARG A 114 15.57 -18.43 -10.30
CA ARG A 114 16.69 -17.87 -11.05
C ARG A 114 16.83 -18.55 -12.39
N ILE A 115 17.07 -17.78 -13.45
CA ILE A 115 17.40 -18.31 -14.77
C ILE A 115 18.78 -18.95 -14.71
N VAL A 116 18.84 -20.25 -14.98
CA VAL A 116 20.07 -21.06 -15.03
C VAL A 116 20.52 -21.33 -16.46
N HIS A 117 19.59 -21.36 -17.41
CA HIS A 117 19.89 -21.54 -18.84
C HIS A 117 18.86 -20.85 -19.72
N ILE A 118 19.25 -20.49 -20.94
CA ILE A 118 18.39 -19.89 -21.96
C ILE A 118 18.67 -20.61 -23.28
N GLU A 119 17.63 -21.11 -23.92
CA GLU A 119 17.70 -21.76 -25.23
C GLU A 119 16.54 -21.26 -26.11
N ASN A 120 16.87 -20.53 -27.17
CA ASN A 120 15.89 -19.89 -28.06
C ASN A 120 14.90 -19.00 -27.27
N ASP A 121 13.60 -19.28 -27.40
CA ASP A 121 12.52 -18.59 -26.68
C ASP A 121 12.19 -19.22 -25.31
N TYR A 122 12.96 -20.21 -24.88
CA TYR A 122 12.75 -20.91 -23.61
C TYR A 122 13.78 -20.49 -22.58
N ILE A 123 13.30 -20.32 -21.34
CA ILE A 123 14.14 -20.12 -20.18
C ILE A 123 14.01 -21.32 -19.25
N TYR A 124 15.13 -21.69 -18.65
CA TYR A 124 15.22 -22.73 -17.64
C TYR A 124 15.47 -22.02 -16.31
N THR A 125 14.56 -22.21 -15.37
CA THR A 125 14.64 -21.62 -14.04
C THR A 125 14.82 -22.67 -12.97
N GLN A 126 15.48 -22.30 -11.88
CA GLN A 126 15.64 -23.17 -10.72
C GLN A 126 15.70 -22.32 -9.45
N GLY A 127 15.15 -22.85 -8.36
CA GLY A 127 15.31 -22.25 -7.03
C GLY A 127 16.77 -22.37 -6.56
N ASP A 128 17.33 -21.27 -6.04
CA ASP A 128 18.73 -21.21 -5.60
C ASP A 128 19.13 -22.35 -4.64
N LYS A 129 18.25 -22.73 -3.71
CA LYS A 129 18.51 -23.82 -2.76
C LYS A 129 18.72 -25.16 -3.47
N VAL A 130 17.91 -25.43 -4.50
CA VAL A 130 18.01 -26.69 -5.25
C VAL A 130 19.19 -26.63 -6.21
N ASN A 131 19.45 -25.48 -6.83
CA ASN A 131 20.61 -25.28 -7.70
C ASN A 131 21.95 -25.50 -6.97
N GLU A 132 22.03 -25.21 -5.67
CA GLU A 132 23.23 -25.53 -4.88
C GLU A 132 23.44 -27.03 -4.65
N LEU A 133 22.35 -27.78 -4.45
CA LEU A 133 22.41 -29.20 -4.15
C LEU A 133 22.50 -30.05 -5.41
N ARG A 134 21.84 -29.60 -6.47
CA ARG A 134 21.68 -30.27 -7.77
C ARG A 134 21.69 -29.19 -8.86
N PRO A 135 22.88 -28.66 -9.20
CA PRO A 135 23.02 -27.62 -10.23
C PRO A 135 22.41 -28.08 -11.54
N TYR A 136 21.83 -27.14 -12.28
CA TYR A 136 21.37 -27.41 -13.64
C TYR A 136 22.54 -27.91 -14.50
N ASP A 137 22.28 -28.99 -15.23
CA ASP A 137 23.21 -29.60 -16.16
C ASP A 137 22.42 -30.03 -17.40
N LYS A 138 22.77 -29.47 -18.56
CA LYS A 138 22.08 -29.70 -19.84
C LYS A 138 22.23 -31.15 -20.32
N ASP A 139 23.33 -31.80 -19.96
CA ASP A 139 23.64 -33.16 -20.42
C ASP A 139 23.11 -34.23 -19.46
N SER A 140 22.54 -33.82 -18.32
CA SER A 140 22.02 -34.73 -17.29
C SER A 140 20.54 -35.06 -17.49
N LEU A 141 20.29 -36.22 -18.10
CA LEU A 141 18.94 -36.76 -18.39
C LEU A 141 18.05 -36.98 -17.15
N ASN A 142 18.61 -36.99 -15.94
CA ASN A 142 17.89 -37.28 -14.69
C ASN A 142 17.60 -36.04 -13.84
N ASN A 143 17.94 -34.84 -14.30
CA ASN A 143 17.91 -33.64 -13.46
C ASN A 143 16.58 -32.86 -13.60
N GLN A 144 15.44 -33.43 -13.21
CA GLN A 144 14.11 -32.78 -13.30
C GLN A 144 13.88 -31.64 -12.28
N ASN A 145 14.94 -31.00 -11.79
CA ASN A 145 14.86 -30.02 -10.70
C ASN A 145 14.76 -28.57 -11.20
N TYR A 146 14.29 -28.35 -12.43
CA TYR A 146 14.18 -27.04 -13.07
C TYR A 146 12.82 -26.90 -13.76
N GLU A 147 12.36 -25.66 -13.94
CA GLU A 147 11.16 -25.36 -14.71
C GLU A 147 11.54 -24.79 -16.09
N ILE A 148 10.80 -25.20 -17.12
CA ILE A 148 10.94 -24.66 -18.47
C ILE A 148 9.73 -23.75 -18.72
N ASN A 149 9.99 -22.48 -19.03
CA ASN A 149 8.96 -21.51 -19.37
C ASN A 149 9.31 -20.83 -20.69
N LYS A 150 8.29 -20.39 -21.45
CA LYS A 150 8.57 -19.47 -22.55
C LYS A 150 8.94 -18.11 -21.99
N ARG A 151 9.76 -17.38 -22.72
CA ARG A 151 10.12 -16.01 -22.39
C ARG A 151 8.90 -15.08 -22.25
N SER A 152 7.85 -15.32 -23.04
CA SER A 152 6.57 -14.61 -22.97
C SER A 152 5.79 -14.87 -21.68
N ASP A 153 6.06 -15.96 -20.98
CA ASP A 153 5.33 -16.35 -19.77
C ASP A 153 5.91 -15.69 -18.50
N VAL A 154 7.08 -15.06 -18.63
CA VAL A 154 7.70 -14.29 -17.55
C VAL A 154 6.94 -12.98 -17.36
N LYS A 155 6.43 -12.78 -16.14
CA LYS A 155 5.64 -11.61 -15.79
C LYS A 155 6.50 -10.46 -15.27
N ALA A 156 7.57 -10.76 -14.56
CA ALA A 156 8.41 -9.74 -13.94
C ALA A 156 9.84 -10.22 -13.64
N ILE A 157 10.75 -9.28 -13.48
CA ILE A 157 12.14 -9.50 -13.04
C ILE A 157 12.35 -8.89 -11.65
N ALA A 158 13.04 -9.61 -10.77
CA ALA A 158 13.42 -9.11 -9.46
C ALA A 158 14.45 -7.98 -9.60
N THR A 159 14.28 -6.94 -8.79
CA THR A 159 15.12 -5.75 -8.80
C THR A 159 15.83 -5.51 -7.48
N SER A 160 15.16 -5.79 -6.37
CA SER A 160 15.73 -5.75 -5.02
C SER A 160 14.89 -6.60 -4.08
N LYS A 161 15.39 -6.80 -2.85
CA LYS A 161 14.73 -7.58 -1.81
C LYS A 161 14.86 -6.94 -0.44
N ILE A 162 13.91 -7.24 0.44
CA ILE A 162 13.97 -6.95 1.86
C ILE A 162 13.59 -8.23 2.60
N GLU A 163 14.48 -8.73 3.45
CA GLU A 163 14.24 -9.93 4.26
C GLU A 163 13.24 -9.65 5.39
N ASN A 164 12.56 -10.70 5.87
CA ASN A 164 11.72 -10.72 7.08
C ASN A 164 10.45 -9.85 7.09
N ILE A 165 10.17 -9.05 6.07
CA ILE A 165 8.95 -8.20 6.02
C ILE A 165 7.79 -8.85 5.26
N GLY A 166 8.08 -9.82 4.39
CA GLY A 166 7.08 -10.52 3.58
C GLY A 166 6.04 -11.25 4.42
N GLY A 167 6.43 -11.83 5.55
CA GLY A 167 5.51 -12.46 6.51
C GLY A 167 4.50 -11.46 7.10
N THR A 168 4.95 -10.26 7.48
CA THR A 168 4.07 -9.18 7.95
C THR A 168 3.11 -8.72 6.86
N ILE A 169 3.59 -8.56 5.62
CA ILE A 169 2.74 -8.20 4.48
C ILE A 169 1.70 -9.29 4.21
N ASN A 170 2.08 -10.57 4.30
CA ASN A 170 1.15 -11.70 4.17
C ASN A 170 0.09 -11.69 5.27
N TYR A 171 0.48 -11.42 6.51
CA TYR A 171 -0.48 -11.27 7.61
C TYR A 171 -1.48 -10.13 7.36
N LEU A 172 -1.00 -8.95 6.91
CA LEU A 172 -1.87 -7.81 6.57
C LEU A 172 -2.87 -8.11 5.44
N ARG A 173 -2.57 -9.08 4.56
CA ARG A 173 -3.49 -9.55 3.51
C ARG A 173 -4.56 -10.52 4.02
N THR A 174 -4.37 -11.14 5.18
CA THR A 174 -5.38 -12.04 5.76
C THR A 174 -6.60 -11.24 6.25
N PRO A 175 -7.81 -11.83 6.27
CA PRO A 175 -9.00 -11.14 6.78
C PRO A 175 -8.83 -10.60 8.20
N SER A 176 -8.16 -11.36 9.07
CA SER A 176 -7.90 -10.96 10.47
C SER A 176 -6.87 -9.84 10.55
N GLY A 177 -5.75 -9.95 9.84
CA GLY A 177 -4.72 -8.91 9.81
C GLY A 177 -5.22 -7.61 9.18
N PHE A 178 -5.96 -7.69 8.08
CA PHE A 178 -6.63 -6.52 7.47
C PHE A 178 -7.60 -5.87 8.46
N GLY A 179 -8.46 -6.65 9.10
CA GLY A 179 -9.46 -6.17 10.04
C GLY A 179 -8.83 -5.45 11.25
N LEU A 180 -7.82 -6.07 11.86
CA LEU A 180 -7.23 -5.57 13.10
C LEU A 180 -6.21 -4.44 12.86
N CYS A 181 -5.36 -4.56 11.85
CA CYS A 181 -4.23 -3.64 11.63
C CYS A 181 -4.57 -2.46 10.72
N ILE A 182 -5.59 -2.57 9.86
CA ILE A 182 -5.95 -1.52 8.90
C ILE A 182 -7.35 -0.98 9.19
N LEU A 183 -8.37 -1.85 9.17
CA LEU A 183 -9.76 -1.42 9.26
C LEU A 183 -10.09 -0.79 10.62
N LEU A 184 -9.68 -1.43 11.72
CA LEU A 184 -9.99 -0.97 13.08
C LEU A 184 -9.33 0.39 13.40
N PRO A 185 -8.03 0.64 13.12
CA PRO A 185 -7.44 1.97 13.29
C PRO A 185 -8.13 3.05 12.46
N ILE A 186 -8.50 2.75 11.20
CA ILE A 186 -9.24 3.69 10.34
C ILE A 186 -10.61 4.01 10.93
N LEU A 187 -11.33 3.02 11.45
CA LEU A 187 -12.63 3.21 12.07
C LEU A 187 -12.55 4.09 13.32
N ILE A 188 -11.56 3.85 14.19
CA ILE A 188 -11.30 4.70 15.37
C ILE A 188 -11.00 6.13 14.95
N LEU A 189 -10.15 6.31 13.94
CA LEU A 189 -9.80 7.63 13.41
C LEU A 189 -11.06 8.33 12.88
N LEU A 190 -11.91 7.64 12.12
CA LEU A 190 -13.18 8.17 11.61
C LEU A 190 -14.12 8.63 12.72
N ILE A 191 -14.29 7.82 13.79
CA ILE A 191 -15.15 8.18 14.93
C ILE A 191 -14.64 9.46 15.61
N ILE A 192 -13.32 9.56 15.82
CA ILE A 192 -12.69 10.74 16.44
C ILE A 192 -12.90 11.97 15.54
N GLN A 193 -12.65 11.86 14.24
CA GLN A 193 -12.81 12.99 13.30
C GLN A 193 -14.27 13.42 13.19
N PHE A 194 -15.19 12.47 13.16
CA PHE A 194 -16.62 12.76 13.15
C PHE A 194 -17.05 13.53 14.40
N ALA A 195 -16.63 13.08 15.59
CA ALA A 195 -16.91 13.77 16.84
C ALA A 195 -16.33 15.20 16.85
N ILE A 196 -15.09 15.38 16.40
CA ILE A 196 -14.45 16.70 16.28
C ILE A 196 -15.23 17.60 15.30
N LEU A 197 -15.68 17.06 14.17
CA LEU A 197 -16.44 17.79 13.17
C LEU A 197 -17.79 18.26 13.71
N VAL A 198 -18.55 17.38 14.37
CA VAL A 198 -19.83 17.74 15.01
C VAL A 198 -19.64 18.86 16.03
N ILE A 199 -18.64 18.75 16.90
CA ILE A 199 -18.34 19.79 17.90
C ILE A 199 -17.98 21.12 17.23
N ARG A 200 -17.18 21.09 16.16
CA ARG A 200 -16.80 22.30 15.40
C ARG A 200 -18.01 22.96 14.75
N ILE A 201 -18.93 22.18 14.16
CA ILE A 201 -20.17 22.70 13.57
C ILE A 201 -21.04 23.37 14.62
N ILE A 202 -21.26 22.70 15.76
CA ILE A 202 -22.07 23.25 16.86
C ILE A 202 -21.45 24.55 17.38
N ASN A 203 -20.14 24.59 17.58
CA ASN A 203 -19.45 25.79 18.07
C ASN A 203 -19.50 26.94 17.05
N LYS A 204 -19.35 26.64 15.75
CA LYS A 204 -19.50 27.64 14.69
C LYS A 204 -20.91 28.24 14.69
N ASN A 205 -21.94 27.41 14.77
CA ASN A 205 -23.32 27.86 14.82
C ASN A 205 -23.62 28.69 16.09
N LYS A 206 -23.07 28.30 17.24
CA LYS A 206 -23.20 29.08 18.50
C LYS A 206 -22.57 30.46 18.40
N ILE A 207 -21.37 30.55 17.81
CA ILE A 207 -20.67 31.83 17.61
C ILE A 207 -21.46 32.71 16.64
N GLU A 208 -21.93 32.15 15.52
CA GLU A 208 -22.72 32.90 14.54
C GLU A 208 -24.03 33.43 15.14
N LEU A 209 -24.72 32.60 15.95
CA LEU A 209 -25.93 33.01 16.64
C LEU A 209 -25.66 34.12 17.67
N LYS A 210 -24.58 34.02 18.44
CA LYS A 210 -24.19 35.07 19.40
C LYS A 210 -23.88 36.40 18.69
N ASN A 211 -23.17 36.35 17.56
CA ASN A 211 -22.85 37.53 16.77
C ASN A 211 -24.11 38.19 16.21
N LYS A 212 -25.11 37.41 15.75
CA LYS A 212 -26.41 37.93 15.31
C LYS A 212 -27.15 38.65 16.45
N TYR A 213 -27.25 38.03 17.63
CA TYR A 213 -27.87 38.66 18.80
C TYR A 213 -27.15 39.94 19.26
N GLU A 214 -25.81 39.96 19.23
CA GLU A 214 -25.03 41.16 19.56
C GLU A 214 -25.29 42.28 18.55
N THR A 215 -25.32 41.95 17.26
CA THR A 215 -25.62 42.91 16.18
C THR A 215 -27.03 43.48 16.29
N GLU A 216 -28.05 42.63 16.52
CA GLU A 216 -29.44 43.08 16.73
C GLU A 216 -29.57 44.00 17.95
N LYS A 217 -28.89 43.67 19.06
CA LYS A 217 -28.91 44.49 20.27
C LYS A 217 -28.26 45.85 20.07
N GLU A 218 -27.20 45.92 19.27
CA GLU A 218 -26.55 47.19 18.91
C GLU A 218 -27.46 48.05 18.02
N LEU A 219 -28.12 47.45 17.03
CA LEU A 219 -29.10 48.14 16.19
C LEU A 219 -30.27 48.70 17.02
N MET A 220 -30.84 47.88 17.91
CA MET A 220 -31.96 48.28 18.77
C MET A 220 -31.57 49.42 19.73
N LYS A 221 -30.35 49.40 20.27
CA LYS A 221 -29.82 50.51 21.07
C LYS A 221 -29.67 51.79 20.26
N GLN A 222 -29.16 51.70 19.03
CA GLN A 222 -29.02 52.86 18.15
C GLN A 222 -30.38 53.45 17.78
N GLU A 223 -31.40 52.60 17.57
CA GLU A 223 -32.75 53.04 17.25
C GLU A 223 -33.42 53.75 18.42
N ILE A 224 -33.33 53.19 19.64
CA ILE A 224 -33.82 53.84 20.87
C ILE A 224 -33.13 55.18 21.10
N LEU A 225 -31.82 55.27 20.89
CA LEU A 225 -31.09 56.55 21.02
C LEU A 225 -31.59 57.60 20.03
N LYS A 226 -31.83 57.21 18.77
CA LYS A 226 -32.39 58.10 17.74
C LYS A 226 -33.81 58.54 18.08
N GLU A 227 -34.65 57.66 18.63
CA GLU A 227 -36.00 58.02 19.08
C GLU A 227 -35.97 58.97 20.28
N LEU A 228 -35.09 58.74 21.26
CA LEU A 228 -34.92 59.63 22.40
C LEU A 228 -34.40 61.01 21.99
N GLU A 229 -33.51 61.08 21.01
CA GLU A 229 -33.04 62.36 20.43
C GLU A 229 -34.17 63.10 19.71
N LYS A 230 -35.00 62.38 18.92
CA LYS A 230 -36.18 62.97 18.28
C LYS A 230 -37.20 63.49 19.28
N ASN A 231 -37.51 62.73 20.33
CA ASN A 231 -38.49 63.15 21.35
C ASN A 231 -37.99 64.37 22.14
N LYS A 232 -36.69 64.47 22.43
CA LYS A 232 -36.10 65.65 23.06
C LYS A 232 -36.14 66.93 22.20
N GLN A 233 -36.20 66.78 20.88
CA GLN A 233 -36.32 67.90 19.94
C GLN A 233 -37.77 68.31 19.67
N GLY A 234 -38.76 67.46 20.00
CA GLY A 234 -40.19 67.75 19.83
C GLY A 234 -40.86 68.45 21.03
N ASP A 235 -40.21 68.43 22.20
CA ASP A 235 -40.71 69.04 23.46
C ASP A 235 -40.11 70.45 23.74
N GLN A 236 -39.51 71.10 22.73
CA GLN A 236 -39.05 72.51 22.76
C GLN A 236 -39.89 73.36 21.81
#